data_AF-A0A6C0B6F8-F1
#
_entry.id   AF-A0A6C0B6F8-F1
#
_cell.length_a   1.000
_cell.length_b   1.000
_cell.length_c   1.000
_cell.angle_alpha   90.00
_cell.angle_beta   90.00
_cell.angle_gamma   90.00
#
_symmetry.space_group_name_H-M   'P 1'
#
loop_
_entity.id
_entity.type
_entity.pdbx_description
1 polymer ?
#
loop_
_entity_poly.entity_id
_entity_poly.type
_entity_poly.pdbx_seq_one_letter_code
_entity_poly.pdbx_strand_id
1 'polypeptide(L)'
;MAEDNNEAAPVAETLRQWIAMDDEIRQLKLRIKAISEEKVKLGAAVLTFMRENEVDDFKLEGMSGGSISRQVRTVKPAIKRNTIRTQLLLHFSDQPQKVSEALRAIEGIPEDVEDASTFGRQTELLTRRVPKAAKNEMNLHIGP
;
A
#
# COMPACT_ATOMS: atom_id res chain seq x y z
N MET A 1 -4.35 29.39 -40.68
CA MET A 1 -4.92 28.85 -39.43
C MET A 1 -5.33 27.40 -39.67
N ALA A 2 -4.38 26.46 -39.64
CA ALA A 2 -4.64 25.01 -39.75
C ALA A 2 -3.43 24.16 -39.30
N GLU A 3 -2.61 24.62 -38.35
CA GLU A 3 -1.41 23.89 -37.92
C GLU A 3 -1.50 23.29 -36.50
N ASP A 4 -2.47 23.69 -35.66
CA ASP A 4 -2.61 23.20 -34.28
C ASP A 4 -3.15 21.76 -34.13
N ASN A 5 -3.70 21.15 -35.19
CA ASN A 5 -4.34 19.83 -35.08
C ASN A 5 -3.35 18.65 -35.14
N ASN A 6 -2.09 18.86 -35.53
CA ASN A 6 -1.13 17.77 -35.74
C ASN A 6 -0.38 17.35 -34.45
N GLU A 7 -0.21 18.27 -33.50
CA GLU A 7 0.49 18.00 -32.23
C GLU A 7 -0.40 17.31 -31.17
N ALA A 8 -1.73 17.43 -31.28
CA ALA A 8 -2.67 16.78 -30.36
C ALA A 8 -2.83 15.27 -30.62
N ALA A 9 -2.58 14.81 -31.85
CA ALA A 9 -2.69 13.42 -32.24
C ALA A 9 -1.70 12.47 -31.49
N PRO A 10 -0.39 12.78 -31.37
CA PRO A 10 0.54 11.93 -30.64
C PRO A 10 0.22 11.86 -29.14
N VAL A 11 -0.18 12.98 -28.52
CA VAL A 11 -0.54 13.02 -27.09
C VAL A 11 -1.81 12.22 -26.82
N ALA A 12 -2.81 12.29 -27.71
CA ALA A 12 -4.04 11.51 -27.59
C ALA A 12 -3.77 10.00 -27.60
N GLU A 13 -2.84 9.53 -28.44
CA GLU A 13 -2.48 8.12 -28.49
C GLU A 13 -1.70 7.67 -27.25
N THR A 14 -0.75 8.48 -26.77
CA THR A 14 -0.04 8.21 -25.51
C THR A 14 -1.02 8.15 -24.32
N LEU A 15 -2.03 9.03 -24.28
CA LEU A 15 -3.07 9.00 -23.25
C LEU A 15 -3.91 7.72 -23.32
N ARG A 16 -4.29 7.25 -24.52
CA ARG A 16 -5.04 5.99 -24.68
C ARG A 16 -4.24 4.80 -24.17
N GLN A 17 -2.95 4.72 -24.53
CA GLN A 17 -2.06 3.65 -24.08
C GLN A 17 -1.87 3.69 -22.57
N TRP A 18 -1.66 4.89 -21.99
CA TRP A 18 -1.56 5.05 -20.54
C TRP A 18 -2.84 4.62 -19.82
N ILE A 19 -4.01 4.99 -20.34
CA ILE A 19 -5.32 4.56 -19.80
C ILE A 19 -5.46 3.03 -19.85
N ALA A 20 -5.10 2.40 -20.96
CA ALA A 20 -5.16 0.95 -21.12
C ALA A 20 -4.27 0.24 -20.09
N MET A 21 -3.05 0.73 -19.87
CA MET A 21 -2.14 0.21 -18.85
C MET A 21 -2.67 0.42 -17.42
N ASP A 22 -3.26 1.59 -17.13
CA ASP A 22 -3.91 1.84 -15.83
C ASP A 22 -5.07 0.87 -15.57
N ASP A 23 -5.88 0.56 -16.59
CA ASP A 23 -6.97 -0.41 -16.49
C ASP A 23 -6.46 -1.85 -16.28
N GLU A 24 -5.39 -2.26 -16.99
CA GLU A 24 -4.74 -3.56 -16.80
C GLU A 24 -4.17 -3.69 -15.37
N ILE A 25 -3.47 -2.66 -14.87
CA ILE A 25 -2.96 -2.63 -13.50
C ILE A 25 -4.08 -2.81 -12.48
N ARG A 26 -5.24 -2.17 -12.69
CA ARG A 26 -6.39 -2.33 -11.79
C ARG A 26 -6.92 -3.75 -11.79
N GLN A 27 -7.06 -4.37 -12.96
CA GLN A 27 -7.49 -5.76 -13.08
C GLN A 27 -6.50 -6.72 -12.42
N LEU A 28 -5.20 -6.55 -12.66
CA LEU A 28 -4.15 -7.36 -12.05
C LEU A 28 -4.12 -7.20 -10.54
N LYS A 29 -4.28 -5.98 -10.00
CA LYS A 29 -4.38 -5.75 -8.55
C LYS A 29 -5.57 -6.47 -7.92
N LEU A 30 -6.73 -6.49 -8.58
CA LEU A 30 -7.90 -7.25 -8.11
C LEU A 30 -7.61 -8.75 -8.09
N ARG A 31 -6.96 -9.28 -9.14
CA ARG A 31 -6.56 -10.68 -9.19
C ARG A 31 -5.53 -11.04 -8.13
N ILE A 32 -4.50 -10.21 -7.95
CA ILE A 32 -3.48 -10.37 -6.90
C ILE A 32 -4.16 -10.39 -5.53
N LYS A 33 -5.12 -9.50 -5.28
CA LYS A 33 -5.87 -9.46 -4.03
C LYS A 33 -6.61 -10.78 -3.81
N ALA A 34 -7.39 -11.25 -4.79
CA ALA A 34 -8.15 -12.50 -4.68
C ALA A 34 -7.23 -13.71 -4.41
N ILE A 35 -6.15 -13.85 -5.18
CA ILE A 35 -5.16 -14.93 -4.99
C ILE A 35 -4.49 -14.84 -3.61
N SER A 36 -4.19 -13.63 -3.14
CA SER A 36 -3.55 -13.43 -1.83
C SER A 36 -4.50 -13.82 -0.69
N GLU A 37 -5.77 -13.46 -0.78
CA GLU A 37 -6.79 -13.86 0.19
C GLU A 37 -6.96 -15.38 0.25
N GLU A 38 -7.02 -16.04 -0.91
CA GLU A 38 -7.11 -17.49 -1.00
C GLU A 38 -5.85 -18.19 -0.46
N LYS A 39 -4.66 -17.69 -0.81
CA LYS A 39 -3.37 -18.18 -0.28
C LYS A 39 -3.32 -18.08 1.24
N VAL A 40 -3.78 -16.97 1.82
CA VAL A 40 -3.83 -16.80 3.28
C VAL A 40 -4.81 -17.81 3.91
N LYS A 41 -5.97 -18.02 3.30
CA LYS A 41 -6.96 -19.01 3.78
C LYS A 41 -6.39 -20.43 3.77
N LEU A 42 -5.78 -20.86 2.67
CA LEU A 42 -5.14 -22.17 2.55
C LEU A 42 -3.95 -22.31 3.52
N GLY A 43 -3.11 -21.28 3.61
CA GLY A 43 -1.98 -21.25 4.53
C GLY A 43 -2.41 -21.36 6.00
N ALA A 44 -3.54 -20.74 6.38
CA ALA A 44 -4.09 -20.88 7.73
C ALA A 44 -4.53 -22.32 8.03
N ALA A 45 -5.15 -23.01 7.07
CA ALA A 45 -5.52 -24.42 7.22
C ALA A 45 -4.29 -25.32 7.41
N VAL A 46 -3.24 -25.13 6.59
CA VAL A 46 -1.98 -25.87 6.71
C VAL A 46 -1.30 -25.60 8.05
N LEU A 47 -1.22 -24.33 8.48
CA LEU A 47 -0.62 -23.98 9.77
C LEU A 47 -1.39 -24.54 10.96
N THR A 48 -2.72 -24.64 10.86
CA THR A 48 -3.55 -25.30 11.89
C THR A 48 -3.22 -26.76 11.99
N PHE A 49 -3.18 -27.48 10.86
CA PHE A 49 -2.74 -28.87 10.82
C PHE A 49 -1.33 -29.05 11.40
N MET A 50 -0.36 -28.21 11.01
CA MET A 50 1.01 -28.25 11.53
C MET A 50 1.08 -28.03 13.05
N ARG A 51 0.22 -27.16 13.61
CA ARG A 51 0.14 -26.94 15.06
C ARG A 51 -0.44 -28.15 15.79
N GLU A 52 -1.55 -28.69 15.29
CA GLU A 52 -2.28 -29.79 15.93
C GLU A 52 -1.50 -31.10 15.91
N ASN A 53 -0.68 -31.30 14.87
CA ASN A 53 0.09 -32.52 14.68
C ASN A 53 1.58 -32.36 15.02
N GLU A 54 1.98 -31.21 15.57
CA GLU A 54 3.38 -30.92 15.94
C GLU A 54 4.38 -31.13 14.77
N VAL A 55 3.94 -30.79 13.55
CA VAL A 55 4.75 -30.91 12.33
C VAL A 55 5.37 -29.55 12.00
N ASP A 56 6.70 -29.48 11.96
CA ASP A 56 7.41 -28.24 11.62
C ASP A 56 7.74 -28.11 10.13
N ASP A 57 7.92 -29.23 9.42
CA ASP A 57 8.35 -29.24 8.02
C ASP A 57 7.57 -30.25 7.15
N PHE A 58 7.19 -29.83 5.95
CA PHE A 58 6.75 -30.72 4.87
C PHE A 58 7.79 -30.77 3.77
N LYS A 59 8.21 -31.97 3.37
CA LYS A 59 8.98 -32.19 2.14
C LYS A 59 8.01 -32.45 0.98
N LEU A 60 8.04 -31.61 -0.04
CA LEU A 60 7.19 -31.74 -1.21
C LEU A 60 7.90 -32.56 -2.28
N GLU A 61 7.69 -33.87 -2.27
CA GLU A 61 8.19 -34.74 -3.33
C GLU A 61 7.31 -34.62 -4.58
N GLY A 62 7.92 -34.39 -5.75
CA GLY A 62 7.26 -34.49 -7.06
C GLY A 62 6.65 -33.21 -7.66
N MET A 63 6.19 -32.22 -6.87
CA MET A 63 5.44 -31.08 -7.45
C MET A 63 6.24 -29.81 -7.77
N SER A 64 7.50 -29.68 -7.31
CA SER A 64 8.45 -28.61 -7.71
C SER A 64 9.71 -28.55 -6.81
N GLY A 65 10.08 -29.63 -6.11
CA GLY A 65 11.29 -29.69 -5.28
C GLY A 65 11.37 -28.59 -4.22
N GLY A 66 10.96 -28.88 -2.98
CA GLY A 66 11.10 -27.91 -1.90
C GLY A 66 10.53 -28.39 -0.58
N SER A 67 10.66 -27.55 0.45
CA SER A 67 10.06 -27.78 1.75
C SER A 67 9.24 -26.58 2.21
N ILE A 68 8.15 -26.87 2.93
CA ILE A 68 7.34 -25.85 3.62
C ILE A 68 7.61 -26.00 5.11
N SER A 69 8.22 -24.98 5.71
CA SER A 69 8.54 -24.94 7.13
C SER A 69 7.64 -23.95 7.88
N ARG A 70 7.16 -24.31 9.07
CA ARG A 70 6.49 -23.38 9.98
C ARG A 70 7.53 -22.52 10.67
N GLN A 71 7.47 -21.20 10.47
CA GLN A 71 8.33 -20.27 11.19
C GLN A 71 7.52 -19.34 12.11
N VAL A 72 7.89 -19.31 13.39
CA VAL A 72 7.34 -18.37 14.35
C VAL A 72 8.37 -17.26 14.58
N ARG A 73 8.00 -16.01 14.29
CA ARG A 73 8.84 -14.83 14.56
C ARG A 73 8.07 -13.87 15.45
N THR A 74 8.70 -13.42 16.52
CA THR A 74 8.21 -12.30 17.33
C THR A 74 8.98 -11.06 16.90
N VAL A 75 8.29 -10.06 16.37
CA VAL A 75 8.89 -8.80 15.91
C VAL A 75 8.42 -7.68 16.82
N LYS A 76 9.35 -6.84 17.29
CA LYS A 76 9.00 -5.64 18.06
C LYS A 76 8.17 -4.71 17.16
N PRO A 77 7.06 -4.13 17.65
CA PRO A 77 6.31 -3.15 16.88
C PRO A 77 7.19 -1.99 16.43
N ALA A 78 6.97 -1.50 15.21
CA ALA A 78 7.64 -0.30 14.73
C ALA A 78 7.28 0.90 15.63
N ILE A 79 8.28 1.72 15.95
CA ILE A 79 8.08 2.93 16.73
C ILE A 79 7.37 3.95 15.85
N LYS A 80 6.18 4.39 16.27
CA LYS A 80 5.37 5.37 15.52
C LYS A 80 5.84 6.80 15.82
N ARG A 81 5.77 7.69 14.84
CA ARG A 81 6.05 9.14 15.00
C ARG A 81 5.29 9.75 16.20
N ASN A 82 4.00 9.42 16.35
CA ASN A 82 3.20 9.90 17.47
C ASN A 82 3.73 9.40 18.82
N THR A 83 4.20 8.15 18.88
CA THR A 83 4.82 7.61 20.10
C THR A 83 6.08 8.41 20.45
N ILE A 84 6.94 8.72 19.48
CA ILE A 84 8.14 9.55 19.69
C ILE A 84 7.74 10.94 20.19
N ARG A 85 6.79 11.60 19.52
CA ARG A 85 6.31 12.94 19.89
C ARG A 85 5.73 12.98 21.31
N THR A 86 4.86 12.04 21.66
CA THR A 86 4.25 11.98 22.99
C THR A 86 5.30 11.78 24.07
N GLN A 87 6.29 10.90 23.85
CA GLN A 87 7.36 10.69 24.82
C GLN A 87 8.28 11.91 24.95
N LEU A 88 8.61 12.58 23.85
CA LEU A 88 9.39 13.82 23.90
C LEU A 88 8.64 14.93 24.65
N LEU A 89 7.34 15.11 24.42
CA LEU A 89 6.54 16.08 25.18
C LEU A 89 6.46 15.76 26.68
N LEU A 90 6.45 14.48 27.04
CA LEU A 90 6.43 14.05 28.43
C LEU A 90 7.77 14.32 29.14
N HIS A 91 8.89 14.10 28.45
CA HIS A 91 10.23 14.31 29.00
C HIS A 91 10.71 15.76 28.93
N PHE A 92 10.20 16.56 27.98
CA PHE A 92 10.55 17.97 27.78
C PHE A 92 9.33 18.87 27.94
N SER A 93 8.48 18.61 28.95
CA SER A 93 7.23 19.35 29.21
C SER A 93 7.42 20.86 29.30
N ASP A 94 8.55 21.28 29.85
CA ASP A 94 8.86 22.68 30.10
C ASP A 94 9.50 23.37 28.88
N GLN A 95 9.84 22.61 27.83
CA GLN A 95 10.57 23.08 26.66
C GLN A 95 9.98 22.50 25.35
N PRO A 96 8.73 22.85 25.01
CA PRO A 96 8.07 22.35 23.80
C PRO A 96 8.83 22.73 22.50
N GLN A 97 9.58 23.82 22.51
CA GLN A 97 10.44 24.23 21.39
C GLN A 97 11.53 23.19 21.06
N LYS A 98 12.14 22.56 22.07
CA LYS A 98 13.16 21.51 21.86
C LYS A 98 12.56 20.23 21.30
N VAL A 99 11.28 19.97 21.57
CA VAL A 99 10.57 18.83 20.97
C VAL A 99 10.41 19.02 19.47
N SER A 100 10.08 20.23 19.02
CA SER A 100 9.98 20.55 17.59
C SER A 100 11.34 20.42 16.89
N GLU A 101 12.40 20.91 17.51
CA GLU A 101 13.79 20.78 17.03
C GLU A 101 14.22 19.32 16.93
N ALA A 102 14.00 18.53 18.00
CA ALA A 102 14.34 17.11 18.02
C ALA A 102 13.56 16.31 16.97
N LEU A 103 12.26 16.57 16.78
CA LEU A 103 11.46 15.92 15.74
C LEU A 103 11.98 16.28 14.34
N ARG A 104 12.36 17.54 14.11
CA ARG A 104 12.92 18.01 12.84
C ARG A 104 14.25 17.31 12.52
N ALA A 105 15.12 17.18 13.52
CA ALA A 105 16.39 16.46 13.38
C ALA A 105 16.18 14.95 13.13
N ILE A 106 15.24 14.32 13.82
CA ILE A 106 14.86 12.90 13.59
C ILE A 106 14.32 12.70 12.16
N GLU A 107 13.59 13.68 11.64
CA GLU A 107 13.06 13.69 10.28
C GLU A 107 14.11 14.05 9.22
N GLY A 108 15.33 14.42 9.64
CA GLY A 108 16.45 14.76 8.75
C GLY A 108 16.26 16.08 8.00
N ILE A 109 15.40 16.96 8.50
CA ILE A 109 15.13 18.27 7.89
C ILE A 109 16.22 19.25 8.36
N PRO A 110 17.04 19.81 7.46
CA PRO A 110 18.11 20.76 7.81
C PRO A 110 17.55 22.01 8.49
N GLU A 111 18.34 22.63 9.38
CA GLU A 111 17.88 23.78 10.16
C GLU A 111 17.54 25.02 9.31
N ASP A 112 18.14 25.12 8.12
CA ASP A 112 18.02 26.24 7.20
C ASP A 112 16.72 26.25 6.38
N VAL A 113 15.90 25.19 6.46
CA VAL A 113 14.66 25.06 5.67
C VAL A 113 13.45 25.54 6.46
N GLU A 114 13.11 26.82 6.36
CA GLU A 114 11.97 27.43 7.10
C GLU A 114 10.63 26.71 6.86
N ASP A 115 10.42 26.17 5.65
CA ASP A 115 9.22 25.43 5.30
C ASP A 115 9.50 23.94 5.06
N ALA A 116 9.33 23.14 6.11
CA ALA A 116 9.40 21.68 6.06
C ALA A 116 8.46 21.04 5.01
N SER A 117 7.41 21.75 4.55
CA SER A 117 6.49 21.23 3.53
C SER A 117 7.05 21.25 2.10
N THR A 118 8.10 22.04 1.86
CA THR A 118 8.85 22.05 0.58
C THR A 118 10.10 21.17 0.62
N PHE A 119 10.45 20.61 1.78
CA PHE A 119 11.57 19.69 1.92
C PHE A 119 11.22 18.31 1.34
N GLY A 120 11.73 18.01 0.16
CA GLY A 120 11.57 16.71 -0.49
C GLY A 120 11.66 16.78 -2.01
N ARG A 121 11.54 15.62 -2.66
CA ARG A 121 11.48 15.54 -4.13
C ARG A 121 10.05 15.79 -4.59
N GLN A 122 9.83 16.85 -5.35
CA GLN A 122 8.56 17.05 -6.05
C GLN A 122 8.41 15.95 -7.11
N THR A 123 7.30 15.20 -7.05
CA THR A 123 6.95 14.18 -8.04
C THR A 123 5.64 14.55 -8.69
N GLU A 124 5.66 14.72 -10.00
CA GLU A 124 4.44 14.88 -10.79
C GLU A 124 3.86 13.49 -11.09
N LEU A 125 2.55 13.34 -10.88
CA LEU A 125 1.84 12.08 -11.10
C LEU A 125 0.58 12.31 -11.92
N LEU A 126 0.46 11.60 -13.03
CA LEU A 126 -0.79 11.54 -13.78
C LEU A 126 -1.80 10.68 -13.00
N THR A 127 -2.98 11.23 -12.74
CA THR A 127 -4.04 10.54 -12.00
C THR A 127 -5.34 10.53 -12.78
N ARG A 128 -6.06 9.41 -12.73
CA ARG A 128 -7.36 9.24 -13.38
C ARG A 128 -8.46 9.03 -12.36
N ARG A 129 -9.48 9.89 -12.37
CA ARG A 129 -10.72 9.68 -11.61
C ARG A 129 -11.67 8.83 -12.44
N VAL A 130 -12.10 7.69 -11.89
CA VAL A 130 -13.15 6.87 -12.50
C VAL A 130 -14.39 6.92 -11.60
N PRO A 131 -15.56 7.33 -12.11
CA PRO A 131 -16.78 7.34 -11.32
C PRO A 131 -17.10 5.91 -10.86
N LYS A 132 -17.48 5.75 -9.58
CA LYS A 132 -17.99 4.47 -9.09
C LYS A 132 -19.27 4.17 -9.87
N ALA A 133 -19.30 3.06 -10.60
CA ALA A 133 -20.55 2.54 -11.16
C ALA A 133 -21.54 2.39 -10.01
N ALA A 134 -22.71 3.04 -10.13
CA ALA A 134 -23.80 2.89 -9.19
C ALA A 134 -24.09 1.39 -9.04
N LYS A 135 -23.98 0.86 -7.82
CA LYS A 135 -24.46 -0.49 -7.52
C LYS A 135 -25.94 -0.50 -7.89
N ASN A 136 -26.26 -1.22 -8.96
CA ASN A 136 -27.60 -1.39 -9.47
C ASN A 136 -28.50 -1.90 -8.33
N GLU A 137 -29.36 -1.03 -7.81
CA GLU A 137 -30.43 -1.38 -6.87
C GLU A 137 -31.49 -2.17 -7.63
N MET A 138 -31.24 -3.47 -7.85
CA MET A 138 -32.29 -4.41 -8.20
C MET A 138 -33.06 -4.77 -6.92
N ASN A 139 -33.81 -3.80 -6.41
CA ASN A 139 -34.82 -4.04 -5.39
C ASN A 139 -36.04 -4.64 -6.12
N LEU A 140 -36.05 -5.97 -6.26
CA LEU A 140 -37.23 -6.70 -6.73
C LEU A 140 -38.32 -6.56 -5.66
N HIS A 141 -39.20 -5.58 -5.86
CA HIS A 141 -40.44 -5.44 -5.12
C HIS A 141 -41.37 -6.59 -5.54
N ILE A 142 -41.39 -7.65 -4.76
CA ILE A 142 -42.47 -8.65 -4.81
C ILE A 142 -43.62 -8.05 -4.00
N GLY A 143 -44.59 -7.47 -4.71
CA GLY A 143 -45.89 -7.10 -4.17
C GLY A 143 -46.88 -8.27 -4.26
N PRO A 144 -48.06 -8.09 -3.65
CA PRO A 144 -48.53 -8.82 -2.46
C PRO A 144 -48.85 -10.30 -2.68
#